data_AF-A0A8H3L850-F1
#
_entry.id   AF-A0A8H3L850-F1
#
_cell.length_a   1.000
_cell.length_b   1.000
_cell.length_c   1.000
_cell.angle_alpha   90.00
_cell.angle_beta   90.00
_cell.angle_gamma   90.00
#
_symmetry.space_group_name_H-M   'P 1'
#
loop_
_entity.id
_entity.type
_entity.pdbx_description
1 polymer ?
#
loop_
_entity_poly.entity_id
_entity_poly.type
_entity_poly.pdbx_seq_one_letter_code
_entity_poly.pdbx_strand_id
1 'polypeptide(L)'
;MVVNGTGKNELIQGLRLLHTKVLHSISDIAFNKILDNVNSNLTIYKLKKKINSIIPFEPHRYDTCKNSCIAFTSSYENLASCPICAENRFDDNGKPVNTTFFFGEEEIYADIFDGLLYKDLLQRDFFKDDRDIALSGTCDGYQIFEQRTDDC
;
A
#
# COMPACT_ATOMS: atom_id res chain seq x y z
N MET A 1 -37.45 -1.67 -22.60
CA MET A 1 -36.75 -1.04 -21.48
C MET A 1 -35.52 -1.88 -21.15
N VAL A 2 -34.35 -1.52 -21.67
CA VAL A 2 -33.07 -2.13 -21.28
C VAL A 2 -32.15 -0.97 -20.90
N VAL A 3 -32.10 -0.67 -19.61
CA VAL A 3 -31.20 0.36 -19.06
C VAL A 3 -30.46 -0.27 -17.90
N ASN A 4 -29.56 -1.21 -18.19
CA ASN A 4 -28.69 -1.81 -17.17
C ASN A 4 -27.25 -2.06 -17.66
N GLY A 5 -26.88 -1.59 -18.86
CA GLY A 5 -25.58 -1.87 -19.48
C GLY A 5 -24.61 -0.68 -19.60
N THR A 6 -25.09 0.57 -19.52
CA THR A 6 -24.30 1.76 -19.87
C THR A 6 -23.36 2.19 -18.74
N GLY A 7 -23.86 2.35 -17.51
CA GLY A 7 -23.04 2.83 -16.38
C GLY A 7 -21.97 1.85 -15.90
N LYS A 8 -22.22 0.53 -16.02
CA LYS A 8 -21.24 -0.51 -15.65
C LYS A 8 -20.08 -0.54 -16.66
N ASN A 9 -20.38 -0.33 -17.94
CA ASN A 9 -19.39 -0.27 -19.00
C ASN A 9 -18.55 1.02 -18.91
N GLU A 10 -19.20 2.17 -18.65
CA GLU A 10 -18.52 3.44 -18.41
C GLU A 10 -17.51 3.32 -17.25
N LEU A 11 -17.90 2.68 -16.13
CA LEU A 11 -17.00 2.43 -15.01
C LEU A 11 -15.78 1.57 -15.39
N ILE A 12 -15.99 0.45 -16.10
CA ILE A 12 -14.89 -0.44 -16.51
C ILE A 12 -13.91 0.31 -17.43
N GLN A 13 -14.42 1.12 -18.35
CA GLN A 13 -13.61 1.95 -19.22
C GLN A 13 -12.83 3.00 -18.41
N GLY A 14 -13.48 3.67 -17.46
CA GLY A 14 -12.83 4.63 -16.57
C GLY A 14 -11.72 3.99 -15.72
N LEU A 15 -11.90 2.76 -15.24
CA LEU A 15 -10.86 2.02 -14.50
C LEU A 15 -9.67 1.67 -15.41
N ARG A 16 -9.90 1.26 -16.66
CA ARG A 16 -8.82 1.04 -17.65
C ARG A 16 -8.05 2.32 -17.95
N LEU A 17 -8.76 3.45 -18.10
CA LEU A 17 -8.12 4.75 -18.28
C LEU A 17 -7.29 5.16 -17.05
N LEU A 18 -7.79 4.88 -15.84
CA LEU A 18 -7.05 5.13 -14.62
C LEU A 18 -5.76 4.30 -14.55
N HIS A 19 -5.78 3.05 -15.02
CA HIS A 19 -4.56 2.25 -15.14
C HIS A 19 -3.55 2.91 -16.09
N THR A 20 -3.97 3.35 -17.27
CA THR A 20 -3.12 4.08 -18.22
C THR A 20 -2.54 5.38 -17.61
N LYS A 21 -3.35 6.11 -16.82
CA LYS A 21 -2.89 7.30 -16.10
C LYS A 21 -1.70 6.99 -15.20
N VAL A 22 -1.82 5.94 -14.39
CA VAL A 22 -0.77 5.52 -13.46
C VAL A 22 0.47 5.08 -14.25
N LEU A 23 0.28 4.22 -15.25
CA LEU A 23 1.36 3.67 -16.07
C LEU A 23 2.21 4.74 -16.76
N HIS A 24 1.59 5.85 -17.16
CA HIS A 24 2.26 6.94 -17.89
C HIS A 24 2.41 8.23 -17.07
N SER A 25 2.24 8.17 -15.75
CA SER A 25 2.40 9.32 -14.86
C SER A 25 1.60 10.57 -15.28
N ILE A 26 0.40 10.37 -15.84
CA ILE A 26 -0.46 11.48 -16.29
C ILE A 26 -0.97 12.24 -15.05
N SER A 27 -0.89 13.58 -15.06
CA SER A 27 -1.36 14.40 -13.94
C SER A 27 -2.89 14.33 -13.74
N ASP A 28 -3.37 14.56 -12.53
CA ASP A 28 -4.81 14.54 -12.21
C ASP A 28 -5.59 15.58 -13.03
N ILE A 29 -4.99 16.75 -13.28
CA ILE A 29 -5.57 17.80 -14.12
C ILE A 29 -5.72 17.33 -15.57
N ALA A 30 -4.66 16.75 -16.14
CA ALA A 30 -4.69 16.24 -17.51
C ALA A 30 -5.68 15.08 -17.65
N PHE A 31 -5.72 14.18 -16.66
CA PHE A 31 -6.62 13.05 -16.65
C PHE A 31 -8.10 13.45 -16.59
N ASN A 32 -8.48 14.37 -15.70
CA ASN A 32 -9.87 14.85 -15.65
C ASN A 32 -10.27 15.54 -16.96
N LYS A 33 -9.38 16.33 -17.59
CA LYS A 33 -9.64 16.90 -18.92
C LYS A 33 -9.88 15.84 -20.00
N ILE A 34 -9.14 14.73 -19.96
CA ILE A 34 -9.36 13.60 -20.88
C ILE A 34 -10.76 13.01 -20.67
N LEU A 35 -11.18 12.80 -19.42
CA LEU A 35 -12.51 12.30 -19.08
C LEU A 35 -13.62 13.25 -19.57
N ASP A 36 -13.43 14.55 -19.38
CA ASP A 36 -14.37 15.58 -19.86
C ASP A 36 -14.49 15.55 -21.39
N ASN A 37 -13.36 15.43 -22.11
CA ASN A 37 -13.34 15.39 -23.57
C ASN A 37 -14.03 14.16 -24.17
N VAL A 38 -14.11 13.05 -23.42
CA VAL A 38 -14.86 11.85 -23.85
C VAL A 38 -16.31 11.84 -23.34
N ASN A 39 -16.80 12.98 -22.81
CA ASN A 39 -18.14 13.13 -22.22
C ASN A 39 -18.46 12.09 -21.14
N SER A 40 -17.44 11.65 -20.40
CA SER A 40 -17.62 10.73 -19.28
C SER A 40 -18.10 11.51 -18.05
N ASN A 41 -19.06 10.94 -17.31
CA ASN A 41 -19.50 11.52 -16.03
C ASN A 41 -18.61 11.13 -14.84
N LEU A 42 -17.58 10.32 -15.10
CA LEU A 42 -16.60 9.90 -14.11
C LEU A 42 -15.57 10.99 -13.86
N THR A 43 -15.02 10.98 -12.66
CA THR A 43 -13.87 11.79 -12.26
C THR A 43 -12.85 10.87 -11.61
N ILE A 44 -11.60 11.31 -11.51
CA ILE A 44 -10.59 10.55 -10.76
C ILE A 44 -11.06 10.22 -9.33
N TYR A 45 -11.77 11.14 -8.69
CA TYR A 45 -12.33 10.94 -7.36
C TYR A 45 -13.37 9.81 -7.33
N LYS A 46 -14.34 9.83 -8.26
CA LYS A 46 -15.38 8.78 -8.35
C LYS A 46 -14.75 7.41 -8.60
N LEU A 47 -13.73 7.33 -9.45
CA LEU A 47 -13.01 6.10 -9.76
C LEU A 47 -12.24 5.57 -8.55
N LYS A 48 -11.44 6.41 -7.87
CA LYS A 48 -10.73 6.05 -6.63
C LYS A 48 -11.71 5.57 -5.55
N LYS A 49 -12.81 6.31 -5.32
CA LYS A 49 -13.85 5.95 -4.36
C LYS A 49 -14.48 4.58 -4.67
N LYS A 50 -14.67 4.28 -5.96
CA LYS A 50 -15.25 2.99 -6.37
C LYS A 50 -14.28 1.84 -6.17
N ILE A 51 -12.99 2.03 -6.47
CA ILE A 51 -11.93 1.05 -6.17
C ILE A 51 -11.92 0.75 -4.66
N ASN A 52 -11.89 1.78 -3.82
CA ASN A 52 -11.89 1.61 -2.37
C ASN A 52 -13.17 0.91 -1.84
N SER A 53 -14.30 1.04 -2.54
CA SER A 53 -15.53 0.31 -2.17
C SER A 53 -15.52 -1.18 -2.54
N ILE A 54 -14.63 -1.59 -3.45
CA ILE A 54 -14.53 -2.96 -3.95
C ILE A 54 -13.39 -3.69 -3.25
N ILE A 55 -12.28 -2.99 -3.07
CA ILE A 55 -11.09 -3.50 -2.40
C ILE A 55 -11.04 -2.83 -1.03
N PRO A 56 -11.26 -3.54 0.08
CA PRO A 56 -11.11 -3.01 1.44
C PRO A 56 -9.62 -2.81 1.77
N PHE A 57 -8.92 -2.05 0.93
CA PHE A 57 -7.50 -1.78 1.00
C PHE A 57 -7.32 -0.36 1.50
N GLU A 58 -7.60 -0.15 2.79
CA GLU A 58 -7.39 1.14 3.44
C GLU A 58 -5.99 1.17 4.10
N PRO A 59 -5.21 2.22 3.86
CA PRO A 59 -3.93 2.39 4.54
C PRO A 59 -4.19 2.70 6.01
N HIS A 60 -3.62 1.91 6.89
CA HIS A 60 -3.64 2.13 8.32
C HIS A 60 -2.41 2.94 8.71
N ARG A 61 -2.61 3.96 9.54
CA ARG A 61 -1.52 4.83 10.00
C ARG A 61 -0.96 4.31 11.30
N TYR A 62 0.32 3.99 11.30
CA TYR A 62 1.01 3.48 12.47
C TYR A 62 2.16 4.39 12.88
N ASP A 63 2.40 4.44 14.19
CA ASP A 63 3.55 5.10 14.75
C ASP A 63 4.82 4.34 14.33
N THR A 64 5.84 5.06 13.90
CA THR A 64 7.10 4.45 13.48
C THR A 64 8.26 5.14 14.15
N CYS A 65 9.37 4.42 14.30
CA CYS A 65 10.61 5.04 14.72
C CYS A 65 11.02 6.12 13.71
N LYS A 66 11.47 7.28 14.19
CA LYS A 66 11.95 8.37 13.31
C LYS A 66 13.09 7.95 12.38
N ASN A 67 13.88 6.95 12.80
CA ASN A 67 14.95 6.35 12.00
C ASN A 67 14.46 5.15 11.17
N SER A 68 13.15 4.93 11.04
CA SER A 68 12.55 3.81 10.29
C SER A 68 13.06 2.42 10.72
N CYS A 69 13.39 2.24 12.01
CA CYS A 69 13.88 0.96 12.51
C CYS A 69 12.76 -0.08 12.70
N ILE A 70 11.61 0.36 13.23
CA ILE A 70 10.43 -0.48 13.50
C ILE A 70 9.16 0.35 13.32
N ALA A 71 8.03 -0.33 13.14
CA ALA A 71 6.71 0.17 13.44
C ALA A 71 6.34 -0.21 14.88
N PHE A 72 5.68 0.69 15.61
CA PHE A 72 5.21 0.44 16.97
C PHE A 72 3.86 -0.27 16.93
N THR A 73 3.87 -1.50 16.40
CA THR A 73 2.71 -2.39 16.24
C THR A 73 2.98 -3.73 16.92
N SER A 74 1.93 -4.52 17.20
CA SER A 74 2.03 -5.85 17.81
C SER A 74 2.98 -5.92 19.01
N SER A 75 4.11 -6.63 18.89
CA SER A 75 5.11 -6.78 19.96
C SER A 75 5.72 -5.45 20.43
N TYR A 76 5.63 -4.40 19.64
CA TYR A 76 6.17 -3.07 19.94
C TYR A 76 5.09 -2.04 20.29
N GLU A 77 3.81 -2.41 20.30
CA GLU A 77 2.68 -1.48 20.48
C GLU A 77 2.73 -0.70 21.79
N ASN A 78 3.25 -1.32 22.86
CA ASN A 78 3.32 -0.69 24.19
C ASN A 78 4.66 0.00 24.47
N LEU A 79 5.59 0.05 23.50
CA LEU A 79 6.87 0.70 23.70
C LEU A 79 6.78 2.23 23.50
N ALA A 80 7.45 2.95 24.39
CA ALA A 80 7.61 4.41 24.30
C ALA A 80 8.90 4.83 23.59
N SER A 81 9.82 3.89 23.34
CA SER A 81 11.08 4.12 22.63
C SER A 81 11.45 2.92 21.76
N CYS A 82 12.22 3.18 20.72
CA CYS A 82 12.65 2.15 19.78
C CYS A 82 13.68 1.22 20.44
N PRO A 83 13.50 -0.11 20.42
CA PRO A 83 14.44 -1.05 21.02
C PRO A 83 15.76 -1.16 20.23
N ILE A 84 15.80 -0.69 18.98
CA ILE A 84 16.98 -0.76 18.11
C ILE A 84 17.89 0.48 18.27
N CYS A 85 17.32 1.69 18.29
CA CYS A 85 18.09 2.93 18.31
C CYS A 85 17.81 3.85 19.52
N ALA A 86 17.01 3.38 20.48
CA ALA A 86 16.61 4.09 21.70
C ALA A 86 15.84 5.41 21.50
N GLU A 87 15.50 5.78 20.27
CA GLU A 87 14.76 7.00 19.98
C GLU A 87 13.33 6.96 20.52
N ASN A 88 12.87 8.10 21.02
CA ASN A 88 11.52 8.23 21.56
C ASN A 88 10.46 8.06 20.46
N ARG A 89 9.40 7.33 20.81
CA ARG A 89 8.19 7.22 19.98
C ARG A 89 7.40 8.52 19.97
N PHE A 90 7.32 9.19 21.12
CA PHE A 90 6.52 10.39 21.31
C PHE A 90 7.37 11.65 21.53
N ASP A 91 6.85 12.79 21.09
CA ASP A 91 7.39 14.12 21.38
C ASP A 91 6.97 14.60 22.78
N ASP A 92 7.43 15.79 23.17
CA ASP A 92 7.13 16.38 24.47
C ASP A 92 5.62 16.67 24.69
N ASN A 93 4.82 16.68 23.61
CA ASN A 93 3.37 16.86 23.65
C ASN A 93 2.61 15.52 23.67
N GLY A 94 3.31 14.38 23.73
CA GLY A 94 2.71 13.05 23.67
C GLY A 94 2.24 12.63 22.28
N LYS A 95 2.68 13.31 21.22
CA LYS A 95 2.36 12.93 19.83
C LYS A 95 3.46 12.03 19.25
N PRO A 96 3.11 11.07 18.38
CA PRO A 96 4.12 10.26 17.70
C PRO A 96 5.09 11.13 16.91
N VAL A 97 6.39 10.90 17.09
CA VAL A 97 7.47 11.63 16.39
C VAL A 97 7.44 11.36 14.89
N ASN A 98 7.05 10.15 14.48
CA ASN A 98 6.88 9.78 13.08
C ASN A 98 5.71 8.80 12.91
N THR A 99 5.04 8.88 11.76
CA THR A 99 3.96 7.95 11.39
C THR A 99 4.10 7.53 9.93
N THR A 100 3.77 6.28 9.62
CA THR A 100 3.81 5.74 8.26
C THR A 100 2.52 4.99 7.96
N PHE A 101 2.10 5.02 6.71
CA PHE A 101 0.94 4.28 6.24
C PHE A 101 1.37 2.88 5.81
N PHE A 102 0.78 1.86 6.42
CA PHE A 102 0.94 0.48 6.00
C PHE A 102 -0.39 -0.06 5.48
N PHE A 103 -0.32 -0.92 4.48
CA PHE A 103 -1.47 -1.65 3.96
C PHE A 103 -1.38 -3.10 4.44
N GLY A 104 -2.39 -3.56 5.17
CA GLY A 104 -2.46 -4.92 5.70
C GLY A 104 -3.77 -5.13 6.47
N GLU A 105 -4.20 -6.37 6.60
CA GLU A 105 -5.31 -6.73 7.48
C GLU A 105 -4.80 -6.78 8.93
N GLU A 106 -5.38 -5.96 9.80
CA GLU A 106 -4.96 -5.78 11.20
C GLU A 106 -4.91 -7.08 12.01
N GLU A 107 -5.70 -8.09 11.64
CA GLU A 107 -5.89 -9.30 12.44
C GLU A 107 -4.92 -10.45 12.12
N ILE A 108 -4.11 -10.36 11.04
CA ILE A 108 -3.34 -11.52 10.54
C ILE A 108 -1.82 -11.30 10.59
N TYR A 109 -1.33 -10.08 10.36
CA TYR A 109 0.11 -9.84 10.21
C TYR A 109 0.68 -9.03 11.36
N ALA A 110 1.39 -9.71 12.26
CA ALA A 110 1.96 -9.08 13.45
C ALA A 110 3.24 -8.25 13.17
N ASP A 111 3.90 -8.44 12.02
CA ASP A 111 5.15 -7.77 11.68
C ASP A 111 5.16 -7.36 10.20
N ILE A 112 4.36 -6.32 9.91
CA ILE A 112 4.18 -5.82 8.53
C ILE A 112 5.41 -5.01 8.06
N PHE A 113 6.30 -4.59 8.98
CA PHE A 113 7.39 -3.68 8.67
C PHE A 113 8.74 -4.11 9.26
N ASP A 114 9.56 -4.72 8.41
CA ASP A 114 10.98 -4.92 8.67
C ASP A 114 11.78 -3.68 8.23
N GLY A 115 12.08 -2.82 9.20
CA GLY A 115 12.86 -1.60 8.97
C GLY A 115 14.32 -1.84 8.59
N LEU A 116 14.88 -3.02 8.89
CA LEU A 116 16.24 -3.38 8.46
C LEU A 116 16.25 -3.75 6.98
N LEU A 117 15.32 -4.61 6.56
CA LEU A 117 15.13 -4.96 5.15
C LEU A 117 14.80 -3.73 4.31
N TYR A 118 13.88 -2.87 4.79
CA TYR A 118 13.55 -1.63 4.10
C TYR A 118 14.77 -0.74 3.84
N LYS A 119 15.64 -0.57 4.85
CA LYS A 119 16.87 0.23 4.69
C LYS A 119 17.88 -0.41 3.74
N ASP A 120 18.04 -1.73 3.78
CA ASP A 120 18.91 -2.45 2.83
C ASP A 120 18.41 -2.25 1.39
N LEU A 121 17.10 -2.37 1.16
CA LEU A 121 16.49 -2.14 -0.16
C LEU A 121 16.64 -0.68 -0.63
N LEU A 122 16.49 0.30 0.28
CA LEU A 122 16.76 1.71 -0.03
C LEU A 122 18.22 1.93 -0.44
N GLN A 123 19.18 1.35 0.29
CA GLN A 123 20.60 1.47 -0.02
C GLN A 123 20.97 0.86 -1.37
N ARG A 124 20.21 -0.15 -1.81
CA ARG A 124 20.38 -0.81 -3.10
C ARG A 124 19.63 -0.14 -4.26
N ASP A 125 19.05 1.04 -4.04
CA ASP A 125 18.35 1.84 -5.07
C ASP A 125 17.14 1.10 -5.70
N PHE A 126 16.43 0.28 -4.91
CA PHE A 126 15.20 -0.39 -5.34
C PHE A 126 13.96 0.50 -5.27
N PHE A 127 13.98 1.59 -4.50
CA PHE A 127 12.92 2.59 -4.45
C PHE A 127 13.43 3.90 -5.06
N LYS A 128 13.11 4.13 -6.33
CA LYS A 128 13.51 5.30 -7.12
C LYS A 128 12.45 6.39 -7.14
N ASP A 129 11.21 6.01 -6.85
CA ASP A 129 10.03 6.84 -6.96
C ASP A 129 9.16 6.69 -5.69
N ASP A 130 8.42 7.73 -5.31
CA ASP A 130 7.56 7.74 -4.13
C ASP A 130 6.33 6.82 -4.25
N ARG A 131 6.08 6.28 -5.44
CA ARG A 131 5.05 5.30 -5.75
C ARG A 131 5.56 3.86 -5.74
N ASP A 132 6.85 3.63 -5.46
CA ASP A 132 7.40 2.29 -5.39
C ASP A 132 6.87 1.56 -4.15
N ILE A 133 6.38 0.34 -4.35
CA ILE A 133 5.77 -0.49 -3.29
C ILE A 133 6.61 -1.76 -3.16
N ALA A 134 7.05 -2.06 -1.93
CA ALA A 134 7.57 -3.38 -1.61
C ALA A 134 6.43 -4.28 -1.11
N LEU A 135 6.34 -5.46 -1.70
CA LEU A 135 5.46 -6.53 -1.25
C LEU A 135 6.34 -7.64 -0.70
N SER A 136 6.34 -7.80 0.62
CA SER A 136 6.95 -8.95 1.29
C SER A 136 5.86 -10.02 1.50
N GLY A 137 6.10 -11.22 0.99
CA GLY A 137 5.26 -12.38 1.25
C GLY A 137 6.10 -13.43 1.96
N THR A 138 5.69 -13.83 3.16
CA THR A 138 6.23 -15.01 3.82
C THR A 138 5.29 -16.16 3.51
N CYS A 139 5.78 -17.16 2.78
CA CYS A 139 5.10 -18.44 2.74
C CYS A 139 5.56 -19.20 4.00
N ASP A 140 4.64 -19.63 4.85
CA ASP A 140 4.94 -20.78 5.69
C ASP A 140 5.31 -21.92 4.75
N GLY A 141 6.26 -22.78 5.12
CA GLY A 141 6.86 -23.76 4.22
C GLY A 141 5.92 -24.88 3.76
N TYR A 142 4.63 -24.62 3.54
CA TYR A 142 3.67 -25.55 2.97
C TYR A 142 4.10 -25.90 1.54
N GLN A 143 4.81 -27.01 1.45
CA GLN A 143 5.35 -27.55 0.21
C GLN A 143 4.20 -28.19 -0.58
N ILE A 144 3.63 -27.46 -1.55
CA ILE A 144 2.48 -27.92 -2.37
C ILE A 144 2.87 -29.10 -3.28
N PHE A 145 4.15 -29.36 -3.49
CA PHE A 145 4.66 -30.48 -4.28
C PHE A 145 5.66 -31.30 -3.47
N GLU A 146 5.44 -32.61 -3.38
CA GLU A 146 6.45 -33.55 -2.87
C GLU A 146 7.75 -33.34 -3.66
N GLN A 147 8.83 -33.02 -2.95
CA GLN A 147 10.16 -33.10 -3.54
C GLN A 147 10.38 -34.58 -3.87
N ARG A 148 10.69 -34.89 -5.14
CA ARG A 148 11.25 -36.20 -5.47
C ARG A 148 12.48 -36.37 -4.59
N THR A 149 12.41 -37.30 -3.65
CA THR A 149 13.61 -37.88 -3.10
C THR A 149 14.23 -38.66 -4.25
N ASP A 150 15.42 -38.25 -4.68
CA ASP A 150 16.27 -39.11 -5.48
C ASP A 150 16.73 -40.22 -4.54
N ASP A 151 15.93 -41.28 -4.44
CA ASP A 151 16.31 -42.51 -3.77
C ASP A 151 17.42 -43.15 -4.62
N CYS A 152 18.66 -43.02 -4.13
CA CYS A 152 19.86 -43.68 -4.65
C CYS A 152 19.80 -45.21 -4.54
#